data_AF-A0A2G6SY66-F1
#
_entry.id   AF-A0A2G6SY66-F1
#
_cell.length_a   1.000
_cell.length_b   1.000
_cell.length_c   1.000
_cell.angle_alpha   90.00
_cell.angle_beta   90.00
_cell.angle_gamma   90.00
#
_symmetry.space_group_name_H-M   'P 1'
#
loop_
_entity.id
_entity.type
_entity.pdbx_description
1 polymer ?
#
loop_
_entity_poly.entity_id
_entity_poly.type
_entity_poly.pdbx_seq_one_letter_code
_entity_poly.pdbx_strand_id
1 'polypeptide(L)'
;MHLAMQPVHQLAIGLRAHGPQLLAGLEEPHDELMSLVWGPRFDRGHAMGLVARRPDVAASLLPALLDAADHFDQLHGPAQARLRRMILRHRALAGVADIAAV
;
A
#
# COMPACT_ATOMS: atom_id res chain seq x y z
N MET A 1 -14.45 14.92 -21.80
CA MET A 1 -13.41 15.15 -20.77
C MET A 1 -13.43 13.97 -19.81
N HIS A 2 -12.64 12.93 -20.08
CA HIS A 2 -12.61 11.74 -19.23
C HIS A 2 -11.90 12.08 -17.93
N LEU A 3 -12.61 11.87 -16.82
CA LEU A 3 -12.19 12.07 -15.45
C LEU A 3 -10.81 11.43 -15.24
N ALA A 4 -9.81 12.29 -15.01
CA ALA A 4 -8.55 11.89 -14.41
C ALA A 4 -8.85 11.39 -12.98
N MET A 5 -9.33 10.15 -12.89
CA MET A 5 -9.37 9.38 -11.66
C MET A 5 -7.93 9.34 -11.17
N GLN A 6 -7.64 10.22 -10.22
CA GLN A 6 -6.29 10.63 -9.82
C GLN A 6 -5.38 9.40 -9.62
N PRO A 7 -4.10 9.45 -10.00
CA PRO A 7 -3.20 8.29 -9.91
C PRO A 7 -3.11 7.68 -8.49
N VAL A 8 -3.39 8.46 -7.44
CA VAL A 8 -3.56 7.98 -6.06
C VAL A 8 -4.73 7.00 -5.89
N HIS A 9 -5.82 7.20 -6.64
CA HIS A 9 -6.99 6.31 -6.60
C HIS A 9 -6.70 4.95 -7.21
N GLN A 10 -5.98 4.91 -8.34
CA GLN A 10 -5.54 3.66 -8.97
C GLN A 10 -4.63 2.87 -8.03
N LEU A 11 -3.67 3.56 -7.41
CA LEU A 11 -2.79 2.95 -6.44
C LEU A 11 -3.57 2.44 -5.21
N ALA A 12 -4.54 3.20 -4.73
CA ALA A 12 -5.41 2.77 -3.64
C ALA A 12 -6.33 1.59 -4.00
N ILE A 13 -6.72 1.42 -5.26
CA ILE A 13 -7.45 0.23 -5.73
C ILE A 13 -6.54 -0.99 -5.66
N GLY A 14 -5.32 -0.92 -6.23
CA GLY A 14 -4.36 -2.03 -6.19
C GLY A 14 -4.01 -2.44 -4.75
N LEU A 15 -3.80 -1.45 -3.89
CA LEU A 15 -3.54 -1.68 -2.46
C LEU A 15 -4.70 -2.36 -1.74
N ARG A 16 -5.95 -2.03 -2.08
CA ARG A 16 -7.12 -2.71 -1.50
C ARG A 16 -7.28 -4.14 -2.03
N ALA A 17 -6.97 -4.37 -3.29
CA ALA A 17 -7.10 -5.69 -3.91
C ALA A 17 -6.05 -6.68 -3.39
N HIS A 18 -4.80 -6.24 -3.21
CA HIS A 18 -3.67 -7.12 -2.93
C HIS A 18 -3.01 -6.89 -1.56
N GLY A 19 -3.22 -5.72 -0.95
CA GLY A 19 -2.68 -5.37 0.36
C GLY A 19 -3.05 -6.35 1.47
N PRO A 20 -4.31 -6.83 1.58
CA PRO A 20 -4.67 -7.83 2.58
C PRO A 20 -3.88 -9.14 2.43
N GLN A 21 -3.60 -9.58 1.20
CA GLN A 21 -2.84 -10.82 0.96
C GLN A 21 -1.34 -10.65 1.29
N LEU A 22 -0.78 -9.48 0.97
CA LEU A 22 0.61 -9.14 1.24
C LEU A 22 0.86 -8.90 2.73
N LEU A 23 -0.10 -8.28 3.43
CA LEU A 23 0.04 -7.81 4.80
C LEU A 23 -0.65 -8.71 5.84
N ALA A 24 -1.33 -9.78 5.42
CA ALA A 24 -1.98 -10.73 6.32
C ALA A 24 -0.97 -11.35 7.29
N GLY A 25 -1.34 -11.35 8.58
CA GLY A 25 -0.53 -11.95 9.65
C GLY A 25 0.66 -11.09 10.10
N LEU A 26 0.84 -9.89 9.56
CA LEU A 26 1.79 -8.92 10.09
C LEU A 26 1.17 -8.21 11.30
N GLU A 27 1.97 -7.98 12.34
CA GLU A 27 1.52 -7.29 13.56
C GLU A 27 1.13 -5.84 13.27
N GLU A 28 1.87 -5.16 12.39
CA GLU A 28 1.69 -3.74 12.08
C GLU A 28 1.59 -3.48 10.55
N PRO A 29 0.48 -3.89 9.90
CA PRO A 29 0.34 -3.85 8.44
C PRO A 29 0.42 -2.42 7.86
N HIS A 30 -0.04 -1.41 8.60
CA HIS A 30 0.02 -0.02 8.15
C HIS A 30 1.42 0.57 8.22
N ASP A 31 2.28 0.08 9.11
CA ASP A 31 3.65 0.58 9.26
C ASP A 31 4.57 -0.04 8.20
N GLU A 32 4.33 -1.31 7.87
CA GLU A 32 4.90 -1.96 6.69
C GLU A 32 4.50 -1.22 5.40
N LEU A 33 3.22 -0.87 5.27
CA LEU A 33 2.71 -0.11 4.13
C LEU A 33 3.28 1.32 4.06
N MET A 34 3.47 1.99 5.20
CA MET A 34 4.09 3.31 5.26
C MET A 34 5.57 3.25 4.86
N SER A 35 6.28 2.21 5.28
CA SER A 35 7.69 1.98 4.94
C SER A 35 7.91 1.90 3.43
N LEU A 36 7.00 1.23 2.70
CA LEU A 36 7.04 1.14 1.24
C LEU A 36 6.99 2.49 0.52
N VAL A 37 6.35 3.50 1.11
CA VAL A 37 6.08 4.80 0.49
C VAL A 37 6.72 5.97 1.23
N TRP A 38 7.62 5.70 2.18
CA TRP A 38 8.23 6.73 3.02
C TRP A 38 9.09 7.68 2.18
N GLY A 39 9.92 7.11 1.31
CA GLY A 39 10.82 7.84 0.43
C GLY A 39 10.12 8.55 -0.74
N PRO A 40 10.90 9.29 -1.55
CA PRO A 40 10.40 9.89 -2.80
C PRO A 40 10.09 8.85 -3.88
N ARG A 41 10.63 7.63 -3.73
CA ARG A 41 10.40 6.46 -4.59
C ARG A 41 9.86 5.31 -3.76
N PHE A 42 9.16 4.39 -4.41
CA PHE A 42 8.66 3.18 -3.79
C PHE A 42 9.81 2.25 -3.39
N ASP A 43 9.79 1.77 -2.14
CA ASP A 43 10.79 0.85 -1.64
C ASP A 43 10.54 -0.58 -2.14
N ARG A 44 11.03 -0.85 -3.35
CA ARG A 44 10.97 -2.19 -3.97
C ARG A 44 11.76 -3.22 -3.18
N GLY A 45 12.83 -2.84 -2.49
CA GLY A 45 13.65 -3.77 -1.70
C GLY A 45 12.85 -4.32 -0.52
N HIS A 46 12.22 -3.41 0.23
CA HIS A 46 11.33 -3.77 1.33
C HIS A 46 10.14 -4.60 0.85
N ALA A 47 9.54 -4.20 -0.27
CA ALA A 47 8.42 -4.92 -0.88
C ALA A 47 8.75 -6.36 -1.27
N MET A 48 9.93 -6.58 -1.88
CA MET A 48 10.41 -7.93 -2.20
C MET A 48 10.66 -8.75 -0.93
N GLY A 49 11.11 -8.12 0.16
CA GLY A 49 11.23 -8.75 1.48
C GLY A 49 9.88 -9.25 2.01
N LEU A 50 8.81 -8.47 1.86
CA LEU A 50 7.46 -8.89 2.24
C LEU A 50 6.94 -10.03 1.36
N VAL A 51 7.14 -9.95 0.04
CA VAL A 51 6.74 -11.00 -0.91
C VAL A 51 7.49 -12.31 -0.63
N ALA A 52 8.78 -12.26 -0.29
CA ALA A 52 9.58 -13.44 0.03
C ALA A 52 9.07 -14.20 1.27
N ARG A 53 8.38 -13.51 2.19
CA ARG A 53 7.73 -14.13 3.37
C ARG A 53 6.43 -14.87 3.02
N ARG A 54 5.91 -14.70 1.79
CA ARG A 54 4.63 -15.24 1.31
C ARG A 54 4.81 -15.98 -0.03
N PRO A 55 5.64 -17.04 -0.07
CA PRO A 55 5.97 -17.75 -1.31
C PRO A 55 4.74 -18.40 -1.97
N ASP A 56 3.70 -18.69 -1.19
CA ASP A 56 2.40 -19.22 -1.61
C ASP A 56 1.66 -18.30 -2.58
N VAL A 57 1.85 -16.98 -2.46
CA VAL A 57 1.16 -15.96 -3.27
C VAL A 57 2.12 -15.03 -4.00
N ALA A 58 3.43 -15.27 -3.90
CA ALA A 58 4.44 -14.38 -4.48
C ALA A 58 4.27 -14.18 -5.99
N ALA A 59 4.01 -15.25 -6.73
CA ALA A 59 3.85 -15.20 -8.19
C ALA A 59 2.66 -14.33 -8.64
N SER A 60 1.57 -14.30 -7.87
CA SER A 60 0.40 -13.47 -8.18
C SER A 60 0.53 -12.03 -7.69
N LEU A 61 1.30 -11.80 -6.62
CA LEU A 61 1.51 -10.46 -6.05
C LEU A 61 2.56 -9.65 -6.81
N LEU A 62 3.59 -10.28 -7.36
CA LEU A 62 4.73 -9.61 -7.99
C LEU A 62 4.33 -8.60 -9.09
N PRO A 63 3.47 -8.94 -10.08
CA PRO A 63 3.09 -7.98 -11.11
C PRO A 63 2.37 -6.76 -10.54
N ALA A 64 1.38 -6.98 -9.67
CA ALA A 64 0.61 -5.90 -9.05
C ALA A 64 1.47 -4.98 -8.18
N LEU A 65 2.49 -5.54 -7.53
CA LEU A 65 3.43 -4.80 -6.70
C LEU A 65 4.37 -3.92 -7.54
N LEU A 66 4.88 -4.45 -8.67
CA LEU A 66 5.70 -3.66 -9.60
C LEU A 66 4.88 -2.53 -10.22
N ASP A 67 3.65 -2.81 -10.66
CA ASP A 67 2.75 -1.78 -11.17
C ASP A 67 2.49 -0.70 -10.12
N ALA A 68 2.23 -1.07 -8.86
CA ALA A 68 2.04 -0.10 -7.78
C ALA A 68 3.29 0.76 -7.54
N ALA A 69 4.48 0.18 -7.63
CA ALA A 69 5.74 0.89 -7.49
C ALA A 69 5.94 1.92 -8.61
N ASP A 70 5.64 1.55 -9.86
CA ASP A 70 5.77 2.43 -11.01
C ASP A 70 4.75 3.58 -10.96
N HIS A 71 3.51 3.30 -10.54
CA HIS A 71 2.51 4.33 -10.32
C HIS A 71 2.91 5.29 -9.20
N PHE A 72 3.48 4.78 -8.10
CA PHE A 72 3.95 5.63 -7.00
C PHE A 72 5.09 6.56 -7.44
N ASP A 73 6.07 6.03 -8.17
CA ASP A 73 7.23 6.79 -8.67
C ASP A 73 6.80 7.93 -9.63
N GLN A 74 5.63 7.83 -10.25
CA GLN A 74 5.04 8.89 -11.09
C GLN A 74 4.24 9.94 -10.29
N LEU A 75 3.95 9.71 -9.01
CA LEU A 75 3.22 10.67 -8.18
C LEU A 75 4.11 11.86 -7.82
N HIS A 76 3.60 13.07 -8.03
CA HIS A 76 4.21 14.28 -7.49
C HIS A 76 4.04 14.38 -5.96
N GLY A 77 4.91 15.15 -5.29
CA GLY A 77 4.97 15.26 -3.82
C GLY A 77 3.60 15.42 -3.11
N PRO A 78 2.72 16.34 -3.55
CA PRO A 78 1.38 16.47 -2.96
C PRO A 78 0.51 15.20 -3.04
N ALA A 79 0.62 14.43 -4.13
CA ALA A 79 -0.12 13.19 -4.31
C ALA A 79 0.44 12.07 -3.42
N GLN A 80 1.76 11.97 -3.28
CA GLN A 80 2.40 11.06 -2.32
C GLN A 80 2.01 11.40 -0.87
N ALA A 81 2.03 12.69 -0.50
CA ALA A 81 1.61 13.13 0.83
C ALA A 81 0.14 12.79 1.12
N ARG A 82 -0.73 12.89 0.11
CA ARG A 82 -2.13 12.46 0.23
C ARG A 82 -2.25 10.95 0.45
N LEU A 83 -1.49 10.14 -0.27
CA LEU A 83 -1.46 8.68 -0.07
C LEU A 83 -1.04 8.33 1.38
N ARG A 84 0.04 8.93 1.88
CA ARG A 84 0.50 8.72 3.27
C ARG A 84 -0.58 9.08 4.29
N ARG A 85 -1.28 10.21 4.10
CA ARG A 85 -2.43 10.57 4.97
C ARG A 85 -3.57 9.56 4.89
N MET A 86 -3.84 8.98 3.72
CA MET A 86 -4.87 7.94 3.59
C MET A 86 -4.51 6.68 4.37
N ILE A 87 -3.24 6.25 4.34
CA ILE A 87 -2.74 5.12 5.12
C ILE A 87 -2.91 5.37 6.62
N LEU A 88 -2.47 6.54 7.11
CA LEU A 88 -2.60 6.92 8.53
C LEU A 88 -4.07 7.01 8.97
N ARG A 89 -4.93 7.59 8.14
CA ARG A 89 -6.38 7.65 8.42
C ARG A 89 -6.98 6.26 8.51
N HIS A 90 -6.59 5.36 7.61
CA HIS A 90 -7.06 3.97 7.65
C HIS A 90 -6.58 3.25 8.91
N ARG A 91 -5.34 3.49 9.37
CA ARG A 91 -4.83 2.97 10.65
C ARG A 91 -5.70 3.42 11.82
N ALA A 92 -5.99 4.72 11.89
CA ALA A 92 -6.82 5.27 12.96
C ALA A 92 -8.24 4.65 12.96
N LEU A 93 -8.85 4.48 11.79
CA LEU A 93 -10.18 3.86 11.68
C LEU A 93 -10.18 2.37 12.02
N ALA A 94 -9.15 1.63 11.61
CA ALA A 94 -9.00 0.22 11.94
C ALA A 94 -8.80 0.01 13.45
N GLY A 95 -7.94 0.82 14.09
CA GLY A 95 -7.74 0.74 15.54
C GLY A 95 -8.99 1.09 16.35
N VAL A 96 -9.83 2.03 15.87
CA VAL A 96 -11.13 2.32 16.50
C VAL A 96 -12.09 1.13 16.38
N ALA A 97 -12.09 0.43 15.25
CA ALA A 97 -12.92 -0.76 15.06
C ALA A 97 -12.48 -1.93 15.95
N ASP A 98 -11.17 -2.12 16.13
CA ASP A 98 -10.64 -3.15 17.04
C ASP A 98 -11.00 -2.86 18.50
N ILE A 99 -10.93 -1.60 18.94
CA ILE A 99 -11.33 -1.21 20.32
C ILE A 99 -12.84 -1.41 20.54
N ALA A 100 -13.67 -1.13 19.53
CA ALA A 100 -15.12 -1.28 19.63
C ALA A 100 -15.60 -2.74 19.59
N ALA A 101 -14.73 -3.69 19.22
CA ALA A 101 -15.02 -5.12 19.17
C ALA A 101 -14.66 -5.88 20.47
N VAL A 102 -14.19 -5.17 21.49
CA VAL A 102 -13.84 -5.66 22.84
C VAL A 102 -14.92 -5.29 23.85
#